data_AF-A0A957FTN9-F1
#
_entry.id   AF-A0A957FTN9-F1
#
_cell.length_a   1.000
_cell.length_b   1.000
_cell.length_c   1.000
_cell.angle_alpha   90.00
_cell.angle_beta   90.00
_cell.angle_gamma   90.00
#
_symmetry.space_group_name_H-M   'P 1'
#
loop_
_entity.id
_entity.type
_entity.pdbx_description
1 polymer ?
#
loop_
_entity_poly.entity_id
_entity_poly.type
_entity_poly.pdbx_seq_one_letter_code
_entity_poly.pdbx_strand_id
1 'polypeptide(L)'
;ARNLSIMVGMTMGMLGGCWWPLELFPEWMRTAVHIFPTTWAMNGLMDLLIRNAGVADVALNTAVLLGYALVFGLIGVWRMRFE
;
A
#
# COMPACT_ATOMS: atom_id res chain seq x y z
N ALA A 1 1.87 -8.35 21.29
CA ALA A 1 2.06 -7.25 20.32
C ALA A 1 2.87 -7.69 19.09
N ARG A 2 4.12 -8.16 19.24
CA ARG A 2 5.04 -8.50 18.12
C ARG A 2 4.48 -9.48 17.07
N ASN A 3 3.79 -10.53 17.50
CA ASN A 3 3.22 -11.51 16.57
C ASN A 3 2.02 -10.95 15.78
N LEU A 4 1.27 -10.02 16.37
CA LEU A 4 0.11 -9.40 15.73
C LEU A 4 0.55 -8.52 14.55
N SER A 5 1.62 -7.74 14.73
CA SER A 5 2.23 -6.94 13.64
C SER A 5 2.67 -7.79 12.45
N ILE A 6 3.20 -9.00 12.70
CA ILE A 6 3.63 -9.91 11.63
C ILE A 6 2.41 -10.47 10.89
N MET A 7 1.37 -10.92 11.60
CA MET A 7 0.15 -11.44 10.97
C MET A 7 -0.56 -10.37 10.13
N VAL A 8 -0.63 -9.14 10.63
CA VAL A 8 -1.20 -8.00 9.90
C VAL A 8 -0.36 -7.70 8.65
N GLY A 9 0.97 -7.66 8.78
CA GLY A 9 1.87 -7.41 7.65
C GLY A 9 1.78 -8.49 6.56
N MET A 10 1.72 -9.76 6.95
CA MET A 10 1.54 -10.88 6.01
C MET A 10 0.18 -10.84 5.31
N THR A 11 -0.89 -10.51 6.04
CA THR A 11 -2.23 -10.37 5.45
C THR A 11 -2.28 -9.20 4.46
N MET A 12 -1.66 -8.07 4.80
CA MET A 12 -1.50 -6.92 3.90
C MET A 12 -0.65 -7.24 2.67
N GLY A 13 0.37 -8.08 2.79
CA GLY A 13 1.21 -8.53 1.67
C GLY A 13 0.45 -9.47 0.72
N MET A 14 -0.36 -10.39 1.27
CA MET A 14 -1.23 -11.26 0.47
C MET A 14 -2.30 -10.47 -0.29
N LEU A 15 -2.97 -9.54 0.39
CA LEU A 15 -4.05 -8.74 -0.20
C LEU A 15 -3.51 -7.62 -1.10
N GLY A 16 -2.36 -7.05 -0.76
CA GLY A 16 -1.74 -5.93 -1.47
C GLY A 16 -1.22 -6.22 -2.88
N GLY A 17 -1.37 -7.44 -3.38
CA GLY A 17 -0.82 -7.85 -4.68
C GLY A 17 0.68 -8.18 -4.66
N CYS A 18 1.31 -8.27 -3.48
CA CYS A 18 2.74 -8.61 -3.37
C CYS A 18 3.00 -10.11 -3.59
N TRP A 19 2.03 -10.98 -3.27
CA TRP A 19 2.13 -12.42 -3.46
C TRP A 19 1.47 -12.91 -4.74
N TRP A 20 0.41 -12.25 -5.18
CA TRP A 20 -0.34 -12.62 -6.37
C TRP A 20 -0.76 -11.36 -7.14
N PRO A 21 -0.58 -11.31 -8.47
CA PRO A 21 -1.07 -10.20 -9.27
C PRO A 21 -2.57 -9.98 -9.07
N LEU A 22 -2.97 -8.71 -8.93
CA LEU A 22 -4.37 -8.32 -8.71
C LEU A 22 -5.27 -8.72 -9.89
N GLU A 23 -4.71 -8.94 -11.08
CA GLU A 23 -5.46 -9.38 -12.26
C GLU A 23 -6.11 -10.75 -12.08
N LEU A 24 -5.59 -11.59 -11.18
CA LEU A 24 -6.10 -12.93 -10.91
C LEU A 24 -7.30 -12.92 -9.94
N PHE A 25 -7.59 -11.78 -9.31
CA PHE A 25 -8.69 -11.64 -8.37
C PHE A 25 -10.00 -11.20 -9.06
N PRO A 26 -11.15 -11.62 -8.53
CA PRO A 26 -12.46 -11.19 -9.02
C PRO A 26 -12.65 -9.67 -8.84
N GLU A 27 -13.49 -9.08 -9.67
CA GLU A 27 -13.57 -7.63 -9.87
C GLU A 27 -13.94 -6.86 -8.59
N TRP A 28 -14.86 -7.42 -7.78
CA TRP A 28 -15.23 -6.87 -6.47
C TRP A 28 -14.04 -6.84 -5.50
N MET A 29 -13.16 -7.84 -5.57
CA MET A 29 -12.02 -7.93 -4.69
C MET A 29 -10.96 -6.93 -5.12
N ARG A 30 -10.70 -6.79 -6.44
CA ARG A 30 -9.78 -5.78 -6.98
C ARG A 30 -10.07 -4.38 -6.43
N THR A 31 -11.32 -3.95 -6.37
CA THR A 31 -11.68 -2.65 -5.79
C THR A 31 -11.47 -2.60 -4.28
N ALA A 32 -11.84 -3.66 -3.56
CA ALA A 32 -11.68 -3.71 -2.09
C ALA A 32 -10.21 -3.61 -1.66
N VAL A 33 -9.28 -4.21 -2.41
CA VAL A 33 -7.86 -4.19 -2.03
C VAL A 33 -7.17 -2.84 -2.24
N HIS A 34 -7.73 -1.93 -3.04
CA HIS A 34 -7.22 -0.55 -3.15
C HIS A 34 -7.33 0.26 -1.85
N ILE A 35 -8.01 -0.25 -0.83
CA ILE A 35 -7.97 0.34 0.51
C ILE A 35 -6.57 0.19 1.12
N PHE A 36 -5.83 -0.88 0.80
CA PHE A 36 -4.53 -1.13 1.41
C PHE A 36 -3.40 -0.34 0.72
N PRO A 37 -2.51 0.32 1.49
CA PRO A 37 -1.35 1.01 0.94
C PRO A 37 -0.40 0.09 0.15
N THR A 38 -0.35 -1.20 0.48
CA THR A 38 0.49 -2.19 -0.21
C THR A 38 0.11 -2.36 -1.69
N THR A 39 -1.18 -2.23 -2.03
CA THR A 39 -1.68 -2.27 -3.41
C THR A 39 -1.14 -1.12 -4.25
N TRP A 40 -1.17 0.11 -3.72
CA TRP A 40 -0.64 1.29 -4.41
C TRP A 40 0.87 1.21 -4.61
N ALA A 41 1.60 0.65 -3.64
CA ALA A 41 3.04 0.42 -3.74
C ALA A 41 3.38 -0.58 -4.85
N MET A 42 2.69 -1.72 -4.92
CA MET A 42 2.94 -2.71 -5.96
C MET A 42 2.53 -2.23 -7.35
N ASN A 43 1.40 -1.53 -7.48
CA ASN A 43 0.99 -0.96 -8.77
C ASN A 43 2.03 0.04 -9.29
N GLY A 44 2.50 0.97 -8.44
CA GLY A 44 3.55 1.92 -8.83
C GLY A 44 4.87 1.24 -9.21
N LEU A 45 5.24 0.17 -8.50
CA LEU A 45 6.45 -0.59 -8.84
C LEU A 45 6.30 -1.34 -10.17
N MET A 46 5.16 -1.98 -10.42
CA MET A 46 4.89 -2.70 -11.67
C MET A 46 4.77 -1.74 -12.87
N ASP A 47 4.17 -0.56 -12.68
CA ASP A 47 4.11 0.48 -13.71
C ASP A 47 5.52 0.92 -14.14
N LEU A 48 6.44 1.10 -13.18
CA LEU A 48 7.85 1.44 -13.47
C LEU A 48 8.62 0.29 -14.10
N LEU A 49 8.50 -0.93 -13.56
CA LEU A 49 9.35 -2.06 -13.95
C LEU A 49 8.89 -2.76 -15.21
N ILE A 50 7.57 -2.89 -15.42
CA ILE A 50 7.01 -3.73 -16.50
C ILE A 50 6.45 -2.86 -17.62
N ARG A 51 5.82 -1.72 -17.29
CA ARG A 51 5.04 -0.94 -18.25
C ARG A 51 5.83 0.21 -18.89
N ASN A 52 7.11 0.37 -18.56
CA ASN A 52 7.93 1.53 -18.97
C ASN A 52 7.22 2.87 -18.71
N ALA A 53 6.43 2.92 -17.63
CA ALA A 53 5.67 4.11 -17.29
C ALA A 53 6.60 5.23 -16.82
N GLY A 54 6.26 6.46 -17.15
CA GLY A 54 7.04 7.63 -16.76
C GLY A 54 6.85 7.98 -15.29
N VAL A 55 7.69 8.89 -14.77
CA VAL A 55 7.55 9.42 -13.40
C VAL A 55 6.18 10.07 -13.18
N ALA A 56 5.56 10.60 -14.25
CA ALA A 56 4.23 11.19 -14.22
C ALA A 56 3.12 10.15 -13.93
N ASP A 57 3.25 8.93 -14.45
CA ASP A 57 2.23 7.88 -14.28
C ASP A 57 2.21 7.34 -12.84
N VAL A 58 3.37 7.36 -12.17
CA VAL A 58 3.53 6.85 -10.81
C VAL A 58 3.35 7.95 -9.76
N ALA A 59 3.19 9.21 -10.20
CA ALA A 59 2.99 10.36 -9.33
C ALA A 59 1.75 10.18 -8.43
N LEU A 60 0.65 9.64 -8.98
CA LEU A 60 -0.57 9.38 -8.21
C LEU A 60 -0.35 8.30 -7.14
N ASN A 61 0.26 7.17 -7.51
CA ASN A 61 0.58 6.08 -6.59
C ASN A 61 1.49 6.59 -5.45
N THR A 62 2.49 7.41 -5.79
CA THR A 62 3.40 8.03 -4.83
C THR A 62 2.69 9.01 -3.90
N ALA A 63 1.80 9.85 -4.44
CA ALA A 63 1.03 10.81 -3.65
C ALA A 63 0.11 10.12 -2.63
N VAL A 64 -0.53 9.01 -3.01
CA VAL A 64 -1.36 8.22 -2.09
C VAL A 64 -0.53 7.62 -0.96
N LEU A 65 0.65 7.08 -1.27
CA LEU A 65 1.57 6.54 -0.25
C LEU A 65 2.07 7.64 0.70
N LEU A 66 2.38 8.82 0.18
CA LEU A 66 2.74 9.99 1.00
C LEU A 66 1.57 10.43 1.90
N GLY A 67 0.34 10.38 1.39
CA GLY A 67 -0.87 10.61 2.18
C GLY A 67 -0.98 9.63 3.34
N TYR A 68 -0.75 8.35 3.10
CA TYR A 68 -0.70 7.33 4.15
C TYR A 68 0.42 7.59 5.17
N ALA A 69 1.61 7.94 4.70
CA ALA A 69 2.74 8.27 5.58
C ALA A 69 2.44 9.48 6.46
N LEU A 70 1.79 10.52 5.92
CA LEU A 70 1.35 11.68 6.69
C LEU A 70 0.28 11.32 7.71
N VAL A 71 -0.74 10.53 7.34
CA VAL A 71 -1.80 10.13 8.27
C VAL A 71 -1.22 9.31 9.43
N PHE A 72 -0.46 8.25 9.14
CA PHE A 72 0.14 7.43 10.18
C PHE A 72 1.20 8.20 10.99
N GLY A 73 1.97 9.07 10.34
CA GLY A 73 2.95 9.93 10.98
C GLY A 73 2.30 10.93 11.93
N LEU A 74 1.24 11.62 11.50
CA LEU A 74 0.46 12.54 12.33
C LEU A 74 -0.17 11.81 13.50
N ILE A 75 -0.81 10.66 13.29
CA ILE A 75 -1.35 9.83 14.38
C ILE A 75 -0.25 9.43 15.35
N GLY A 76 0.93 9.06 14.85
CA GLY A 76 2.11 8.74 15.66
C GLY A 76 2.55 9.92 16.53
N VAL A 77 2.69 11.10 15.93
CA VAL A 77 3.06 12.34 16.64
C VAL A 77 1.99 12.76 17.65
N TRP A 78 0.72 12.68 17.29
CA TRP A 78 -0.40 13.01 18.18
C TRP A 78 -0.48 12.07 19.39
N ARG A 79 -0.09 10.80 19.18
CA ARG A 79 -0.08 9.77 20.22
C ARG A 79 1.22 9.74 21.01
N MET A 80 2.28 10.39 20.54
CA MET A 80 3.47 10.67 21.34
C MET A 80 3.09 11.67 22.43
N ARG A 81 2.74 11.14 23.60
CA ARG A 81 2.67 11.92 24.82
C ARG A 81 4.09 12.42 25.08
N PHE A 82 4.31 13.73 24.94
CA PHE A 82 5.53 14.40 25.37
C PHE A 82 5.62 14.24 26.90
N GLU A 83 6.35 13.22 27.34
CA GLU A 83 7.00 13.20 28.65
C GLU A 83 8.41 13.75 28.51
#